data_AF-A0AAP9J3S5-F1
#
_entry.id   AF-A0AAP9J3S5-F1
#
_cell.length_a   1.000
_cell.length_b   1.000
_cell.length_c   1.000
_cell.angle_alpha   90.00
_cell.angle_beta   90.00
_cell.angle_gamma   90.00
#
_symmetry.space_group_name_H-M   'P 1'
#
loop_
_entity.id
_entity.type
_entity.pdbx_description
1 polymer ?
#
loop_
_entity_poly.entity_id
_entity_poly.type
_entity_poly.pdbx_seq_one_letter_code
_entity_poly.pdbx_strand_id
1 'polypeptide(L)'
;MQSGREDDYMEGAQFANLGDTNGIKVTEPYIVEFVRALMNLNRGWQNKVKAGTTKLQMAVQIGSSLNEEQQERLMEFLQEVPVPEKDMGKVLHAFALDMPEWAVRQLLRIYRLADRMKATLIMYNDLMEQLEQMMREFEFEFWEGGLPREEERLEAMLEHMRHTLSELADQAPRREKSYNRSYGDSSSNSWEHRQAGAMSYHVLIGAPEEADDKQVRKQSKKLLKLLHPDHGGSAYLFDWVKKAYDAYSANSGPDKKGERSAERRQ
;
A
#
# COMPACT_ATOMS: atom_id res chain seq x y z
N MET A 1 49.94 53.38 -10.76
CA MET A 1 48.59 53.81 -10.33
C MET A 1 47.83 54.17 -11.59
N GLN A 2 46.75 53.55 -12.04
CA GLN A 2 45.73 52.70 -11.43
C GLN A 2 45.40 51.56 -12.41
N SER A 3 45.28 50.32 -11.91
CA SER A 3 44.58 49.24 -12.61
C SER A 3 43.21 49.07 -11.97
N GLY A 4 42.15 49.18 -12.78
CA GLY A 4 40.78 48.91 -12.37
C GLY A 4 40.33 47.49 -12.73
N ARG A 5 39.15 47.15 -12.20
CA ARG A 5 38.25 46.02 -12.49
C ARG A 5 38.68 44.64 -12.01
N GLU A 6 37.78 43.75 -11.61
CA GLU A 6 36.41 43.72 -11.05
C GLU A 6 36.19 42.22 -10.82
N ASP A 7 35.43 41.92 -9.77
CA ASP A 7 34.55 40.76 -9.60
C ASP A 7 35.06 39.31 -9.47
N ASP A 8 34.66 38.79 -8.29
CA ASP A 8 34.06 37.48 -8.00
C ASP A 8 34.88 36.21 -8.25
N TYR A 9 34.69 35.23 -7.37
CA TYR A 9 34.58 33.79 -7.65
C TYR A 9 34.83 32.99 -6.36
N MET A 10 33.69 32.54 -5.81
CA MET A 10 33.46 31.46 -4.86
C MET A 10 34.56 30.38 -4.85
N GLU A 11 35.16 30.17 -3.67
CA GLU A 11 36.08 29.07 -3.38
C GLU A 11 35.37 27.71 -3.54
N GLY A 12 35.75 26.99 -4.59
CA GLY A 12 35.38 25.59 -4.79
C GLY A 12 36.17 24.67 -3.89
N ALA A 13 35.47 23.77 -3.19
CA ALA A 13 36.06 22.65 -2.46
C ALA A 13 36.86 21.76 -3.43
N GLN A 14 38.19 21.78 -3.28
CA GLN A 14 39.10 20.97 -4.08
C GLN A 14 39.20 19.56 -3.51
N PHE A 15 38.74 18.58 -4.29
CA PHE A 15 39.03 17.18 -4.01
C PHE A 15 40.49 16.86 -4.33
N ALA A 16 41.26 16.54 -3.29
CA ALA A 16 42.56 15.90 -3.46
C ALA A 16 42.36 14.43 -3.87
N ASN A 17 42.41 14.15 -5.18
CA ASN A 17 42.89 12.88 -5.71
C ASN A 17 43.95 13.21 -6.76
N LEU A 18 45.21 13.02 -6.37
CA LEU A 18 46.38 13.11 -7.23
C LEU A 18 46.28 12.05 -8.33
N GLY A 19 46.06 12.44 -9.59
CA GLY A 19 46.24 11.52 -10.72
C GLY A 19 45.51 11.81 -12.03
N ASP A 20 44.50 12.69 -12.07
CA ASP A 20 43.81 13.00 -13.33
C ASP A 20 43.29 14.44 -13.33
N THR A 21 44.11 15.38 -13.79
CA THR A 21 43.75 16.81 -13.88
C THR A 21 42.99 17.11 -15.17
N ASN A 22 41.90 16.38 -15.42
CA ASN A 22 40.78 16.92 -16.17
C ASN A 22 39.68 17.23 -15.16
N GLY A 23 39.80 18.40 -14.53
CA GLY A 23 38.75 18.93 -13.66
C GLY A 23 37.49 19.12 -14.49
N ILE A 24 36.60 18.14 -14.47
CA ILE A 24 35.31 18.20 -15.15
C ILE A 24 34.52 19.31 -14.44
N LYS A 25 34.45 20.48 -15.07
CA LYS A 25 33.56 21.55 -14.63
C LYS A 25 32.14 21.14 -14.96
N VAL A 26 31.46 20.61 -13.95
CA VAL A 26 30.04 20.32 -14.02
C VAL A 26 29.28 21.64 -13.91
N THR A 27 28.70 22.09 -15.02
CA THR A 27 27.91 23.34 -15.08
C THR A 27 26.41 23.11 -14.93
N GLU A 28 25.95 21.86 -15.01
CA GLU A 28 24.54 21.53 -14.87
C GLU A 28 24.12 21.52 -13.39
N PRO A 29 23.13 22.34 -12.98
CA PRO A 29 22.72 22.47 -11.58
C PRO A 29 22.37 21.14 -10.92
N TYR A 30 21.73 20.23 -11.67
CA TYR A 30 21.31 18.91 -11.18
C TYR A 30 22.50 17.99 -10.87
N ILE A 31 23.54 18.04 -11.70
CA ILE A 31 24.75 17.23 -11.49
C ILE A 31 25.58 17.84 -10.36
N VAL A 32 25.56 19.18 -10.18
CA VAL A 32 26.22 19.84 -9.04
C VAL A 32 25.60 19.37 -7.72
N GLU A 33 24.27 19.34 -7.61
CA GLU A 33 23.57 18.84 -6.40
C GLU A 33 23.91 17.37 -6.13
N PHE A 34 23.91 16.55 -7.18
CA PHE A 34 24.27 15.14 -7.09
C PHE A 34 25.70 14.92 -6.60
N VAL A 35 26.66 15.63 -7.19
CA VAL A 35 28.08 15.56 -6.79
C VAL A 35 28.23 16.03 -5.35
N ARG A 36 27.60 17.17 -4.99
CA ARG A 36 27.61 17.72 -3.62
C ARG A 36 27.12 16.71 -2.60
N ALA A 37 25.99 16.06 -2.87
CA ALA A 37 25.45 15.01 -1.99
C ALA A 37 26.47 13.86 -1.80
N LEU A 38 27.13 13.41 -2.86
CA LEU A 38 28.18 12.39 -2.74
C LEU A 38 29.42 12.89 -1.98
N MET A 39 29.76 14.19 -2.04
CA MET A 39 30.86 14.77 -1.25
C MET A 39 30.57 14.74 0.25
N ASN A 40 29.30 14.91 0.62
CA ASN A 40 28.84 14.97 2.00
C ASN A 40 28.79 13.59 2.68
N LEU A 41 29.07 12.50 1.96
CA LEU A 41 29.12 11.17 2.53
C LEU A 41 30.34 10.99 3.43
N ASN A 42 30.13 10.40 4.61
CA ASN A 42 31.23 9.99 5.47
C ASN A 42 32.05 8.84 4.85
N ARG A 43 33.24 8.58 5.41
CA ARG A 43 34.16 7.57 4.86
C ARG A 43 33.54 6.17 4.76
N GLY A 44 32.69 5.80 5.71
CA GLY A 44 32.00 4.51 5.71
C GLY A 44 31.10 4.35 4.48
N TRP A 45 30.27 5.37 4.19
CA TRP A 45 29.37 5.34 3.05
C TRP A 45 30.11 5.46 1.72
N GLN A 46 31.15 6.29 1.64
CA GLN A 46 32.01 6.37 0.46
C GLN A 46 32.63 5.00 0.12
N ASN A 47 33.09 4.25 1.12
CA ASN A 47 33.64 2.91 0.93
C ASN A 47 32.57 1.92 0.43
N LYS A 48 31.36 1.97 0.98
CA LYS A 48 30.24 1.14 0.53
C LYS A 48 29.82 1.41 -0.91
N VAL A 49 29.85 2.69 -1.34
CA VAL A 49 29.58 3.09 -2.73
C VAL A 49 30.68 2.58 -3.66
N LYS A 50 31.96 2.78 -3.30
CA LYS A 50 33.11 2.27 -4.09
C LYS A 50 33.09 0.75 -4.22
N ALA A 51 32.66 0.05 -3.18
CA ALA A 51 32.52 -1.41 -3.19
C ALA A 51 31.28 -1.91 -3.96
N GLY A 52 30.41 -1.02 -4.45
CA GLY A 52 29.17 -1.39 -5.14
C GLY A 52 28.09 -2.00 -4.23
N THR A 53 28.26 -1.91 -2.91
CA THR A 53 27.32 -2.49 -1.93
C THR A 53 26.09 -1.61 -1.66
N THR A 54 26.17 -0.33 -2.04
CA THR A 54 25.06 0.64 -1.90
C THR A 54 24.72 1.20 -3.27
N LYS A 55 23.42 1.26 -3.59
CA LYS A 55 22.93 1.88 -4.83
C LYS A 55 23.24 3.38 -4.82
N LEU A 56 23.62 3.92 -5.98
CA LEU A 56 24.03 5.32 -6.10
C LEU A 56 22.92 6.30 -5.70
N GLN A 57 21.67 6.00 -6.04
CA GLN A 57 20.50 6.79 -5.63
C GLN A 57 20.36 6.89 -4.10
N MET A 58 20.58 5.79 -3.39
CA MET A 58 20.56 5.74 -1.93
C MET A 58 21.69 6.56 -1.33
N ALA A 59 22.89 6.46 -1.91
CA ALA A 59 24.05 7.22 -1.47
C ALA A 59 23.83 8.74 -1.60
N VAL A 60 23.20 9.17 -2.70
CA VAL A 60 22.83 10.57 -2.89
C VAL A 60 21.82 11.01 -1.83
N GLN A 61 20.78 10.21 -1.57
CA GLN A 61 19.78 10.54 -0.54
C GLN A 61 20.40 10.66 0.85
N ILE A 62 21.31 9.76 1.22
CA ILE A 62 22.05 9.82 2.49
C ILE A 62 22.82 11.14 2.58
N GLY A 63 23.63 11.46 1.58
CA GLY A 63 24.49 12.63 1.61
C GLY A 63 23.76 13.97 1.41
N SER A 64 22.54 13.94 0.86
CA SER A 64 21.67 15.13 0.76
C SER A 64 20.89 15.40 2.05
N SER A 65 20.54 14.35 2.79
CA SER A 65 19.54 14.44 3.86
C SER A 65 20.12 14.29 5.27
N LEU A 66 21.30 13.68 5.42
CA LEU A 66 21.86 13.34 6.73
C LEU A 66 23.21 14.02 6.98
N ASN A 67 23.39 14.52 8.20
CA ASN A 67 24.69 14.96 8.70
C ASN A 67 25.60 13.76 9.06
N GLU A 68 26.87 14.02 9.39
CA GLU A 68 27.85 12.95 9.65
C GLU A 68 27.45 12.00 10.79
N GLU A 69 26.93 12.53 11.90
CA GLU A 69 26.47 11.73 13.06
C GLU A 69 25.25 10.85 12.70
N GLN A 70 24.27 11.41 11.98
CA GLN A 70 23.11 10.67 11.50
C GLN A 70 23.50 9.59 10.49
N GLN A 71 24.51 9.85 9.65
CA GLN A 71 25.04 8.86 8.72
C GLN A 71 25.72 7.69 9.42
N GLU A 72 26.43 7.93 10.53
CA GLU A 72 27.04 6.89 11.36
C GLU A 72 25.96 6.05 12.06
N ARG A 73 25.01 6.69 12.74
CA ARG A 73 23.89 6.00 13.40
C ARG A 73 23.06 5.17 12.42
N LEU A 74 22.76 5.70 11.23
CA LEU A 74 22.09 4.92 10.19
C LEU A 74 22.92 3.70 9.77
N MET A 75 24.24 3.86 9.65
CA MET A 75 25.11 2.77 9.25
C MET A 75 25.14 1.64 10.28
N GLU A 76 25.21 1.98 11.57
CA GLU A 76 25.13 1.01 12.67
C GLU A 76 23.77 0.30 12.68
N PHE A 77 22.69 1.07 12.59
CA PHE A 77 21.33 0.56 12.55
C PHE A 77 21.12 -0.48 11.42
N LEU A 78 21.64 -0.19 10.22
CA LEU A 78 21.49 -1.08 9.06
C LEU A 78 22.35 -2.36 9.14
N GLN A 79 23.36 -2.40 10.02
CA GLN A 79 24.09 -3.64 10.29
C GLN A 79 23.30 -4.58 11.20
N GLU A 80 22.52 -4.03 12.13
CA GLU A 80 21.75 -4.81 13.08
C GLU A 80 20.35 -5.18 12.57
N VAL A 81 19.71 -4.28 11.83
CA VAL A 81 18.31 -4.39 11.44
C VAL A 81 18.19 -4.60 9.93
N PRO A 82 17.72 -5.77 9.47
CA PRO A 82 17.44 -5.96 8.04
C PRO A 82 16.20 -5.13 7.65
N VAL A 83 16.42 -4.12 6.81
CA VAL A 83 15.39 -3.23 6.29
C VAL A 83 15.10 -3.57 4.82
N PRO A 84 13.85 -3.92 4.46
CA PRO A 84 13.45 -4.09 3.07
C PRO A 84 13.63 -2.80 2.27
N GLU A 85 13.98 -2.90 0.99
CA GLU A 85 14.24 -1.73 0.14
C GLU A 85 13.05 -0.75 0.10
N LYS A 86 11.81 -1.26 0.10
CA LYS A 86 10.57 -0.45 0.15
C LYS A 86 10.42 0.44 1.38
N ASP A 87 11.11 0.12 2.47
CA ASP A 87 11.03 0.85 3.75
C ASP A 87 12.28 1.69 4.00
N MET A 88 13.29 1.59 3.15
CA MET A 88 14.56 2.30 3.29
C MET A 88 14.37 3.82 3.28
N GLY A 89 13.48 4.34 2.43
CA GLY A 89 13.14 5.76 2.41
C GLY A 89 12.53 6.25 3.72
N LYS A 90 11.73 5.41 4.40
CA LYS A 90 11.14 5.74 5.70
C LYS A 90 12.23 5.78 6.78
N VAL A 91 13.14 4.81 6.77
CA VAL A 91 14.26 4.78 7.70
C VAL A 91 15.14 6.02 7.52
N LEU A 92 15.51 6.36 6.29
CA LEU A 92 16.28 7.57 6.00
C LEU A 92 15.61 8.83 6.54
N HIS A 93 14.32 9.00 6.25
CA HIS A 93 13.55 10.15 6.73
C HIS A 93 13.52 10.20 8.26
N ALA A 94 13.38 9.05 8.92
CA ALA A 94 13.37 8.99 10.37
C ALA A 94 14.70 9.43 10.99
N PHE A 95 15.83 9.03 10.40
CA PHE A 95 17.15 9.52 10.82
C PHE A 95 17.33 11.00 10.49
N ALA A 96 16.78 11.50 9.39
CA ALA A 96 16.82 12.93 9.04
C ALA A 96 16.05 13.79 10.04
N LEU A 97 14.94 13.26 10.57
CA LEU A 97 14.17 13.86 11.67
C LEU A 97 14.81 13.67 13.05
N ASP A 98 16.01 13.08 13.10
CA ASP A 98 16.74 12.78 14.34
C ASP A 98 15.98 11.88 15.32
N MET A 99 15.16 10.95 14.80
CA MET A 99 14.45 10.01 15.67
C MET A 99 15.41 9.02 16.33
N PRO A 100 15.17 8.66 17.61
CA PRO A 100 15.97 7.65 18.28
C PRO A 100 15.73 6.27 17.66
N GLU A 101 16.75 5.40 17.70
CA GLU A 101 16.69 4.10 17.02
C GLU A 101 15.53 3.22 17.47
N TRP A 102 15.21 3.26 18.77
CA TRP A 102 14.08 2.50 19.31
C TRP A 102 12.77 2.91 18.63
N ALA A 103 12.59 4.21 18.33
CA ALA A 103 11.42 4.72 17.65
C ALA A 103 11.38 4.28 16.19
N VAL A 104 12.52 4.30 15.49
CA VAL A 104 12.64 3.77 14.12
C VAL A 104 12.27 2.28 14.07
N ARG A 105 12.67 1.48 15.08
CA ARG A 105 12.28 0.06 15.18
C ARG A 105 10.78 -0.09 15.39
N GLN A 106 10.15 0.73 16.23
CA GLN A 106 8.70 0.70 16.44
C GLN A 106 7.93 1.15 15.20
N LEU A 107 8.39 2.18 14.51
CA LEU A 107 7.86 2.64 13.23
C LEU A 107 7.80 1.48 12.21
N LEU A 108 8.92 0.77 12.03
CA LEU A 108 8.97 -0.39 11.15
C LEU A 108 8.02 -1.52 11.60
N ARG A 109 7.83 -1.71 12.91
CA ARG A 109 6.86 -2.70 13.44
C ARG A 109 5.43 -2.31 13.13
N ILE A 110 5.08 -1.02 13.24
CA ILE A 110 3.76 -0.47 12.89
C ILE A 110 3.46 -0.73 11.41
N TYR A 111 4.38 -0.36 10.51
CA TYR A 111 4.19 -0.62 9.06
C TYR A 111 4.04 -2.11 8.74
N ARG A 112 4.85 -2.98 9.35
CA ARG A 112 4.73 -4.44 9.19
C ARG A 112 3.43 -5.00 9.78
N LEU A 113 2.91 -4.38 10.84
CA LEU A 113 1.60 -4.76 11.41
C LEU A 113 0.48 -4.37 10.44
N ALA A 114 0.50 -3.12 9.95
CA ALA A 114 -0.47 -2.64 8.97
C ALA A 114 -0.46 -3.48 7.68
N ASP A 115 0.70 -3.80 7.12
CA ASP A 115 0.81 -4.67 5.93
C ASP A 115 0.19 -6.06 6.17
N ARG A 116 0.43 -6.65 7.36
CA ARG A 116 -0.19 -7.93 7.73
C ARG A 116 -1.70 -7.80 7.87
N MET A 117 -2.18 -6.70 8.45
CA MET A 117 -3.60 -6.44 8.60
C MET A 117 -4.29 -6.20 7.27
N LYS A 118 -3.66 -5.52 6.31
CA LYS A 118 -4.20 -5.36 4.95
C LYS A 118 -4.52 -6.71 4.33
N ALA A 119 -3.62 -7.69 4.51
CA ALA A 119 -3.84 -9.04 3.99
C ALA A 119 -4.98 -9.79 4.71
N THR A 120 -5.18 -9.59 6.01
CA THR A 120 -6.26 -10.25 6.78
C THR A 120 -7.60 -9.58 6.57
N LEU A 121 -7.60 -8.26 6.43
CA LEU A 121 -8.79 -7.42 6.32
C LEU A 121 -9.28 -7.26 4.88
N ILE A 122 -8.56 -7.76 3.87
CA ILE A 122 -8.94 -7.63 2.45
C ILE A 122 -10.37 -8.05 2.11
N MET A 123 -11.00 -8.88 2.96
CA MET A 123 -12.40 -9.34 2.82
C MET A 123 -13.43 -8.43 3.54
N TYR A 124 -12.98 -7.46 4.33
CA TYR A 124 -13.78 -6.58 5.18
C TYR A 124 -13.54 -5.11 4.77
N ASN A 125 -14.23 -4.67 3.71
CA ASN A 125 -14.02 -3.35 3.11
C ASN A 125 -14.08 -2.20 4.13
N ASP A 126 -15.04 -2.21 5.05
CA ASP A 126 -15.18 -1.15 6.06
C ASP A 126 -13.97 -1.09 7.01
N LEU A 127 -13.44 -2.25 7.41
CA LEU A 127 -12.23 -2.32 8.26
C LEU A 127 -10.96 -1.96 7.49
N MET A 128 -10.91 -2.30 6.20
CA MET A 128 -9.82 -1.87 5.31
C MET A 128 -9.80 -0.35 5.12
N GLU A 129 -10.96 0.27 4.91
CA GLU A 129 -11.07 1.72 4.78
C GLU A 129 -10.60 2.43 6.05
N GLN A 130 -10.99 1.93 7.23
CA GLN A 130 -10.51 2.43 8.52
C GLN A 130 -8.99 2.27 8.67
N LEU A 131 -8.45 1.08 8.35
CA LEU A 131 -7.00 0.84 8.38
C LEU A 131 -6.25 1.81 7.47
N GLU A 132 -6.73 2.00 6.24
CA GLU A 132 -6.11 2.90 5.27
C GLU A 132 -6.19 4.36 5.69
N GLN A 133 -7.30 4.78 6.32
CA GLN A 133 -7.43 6.13 6.84
C GLN A 133 -6.45 6.39 7.98
N MET A 134 -6.39 5.51 8.97
CA MET A 134 -5.46 5.64 10.10
C MET A 134 -4.00 5.64 9.64
N MET A 135 -3.64 4.75 8.71
CA MET A 135 -2.27 4.71 8.18
C MET A 135 -1.94 5.94 7.34
N ARG A 136 -2.91 6.50 6.60
CA ARG A 136 -2.71 7.74 5.83
C ARG A 136 -2.45 8.94 6.75
N GLU A 137 -3.24 9.10 7.80
CA GLU A 137 -3.05 10.17 8.78
C GLU A 137 -1.68 10.05 9.47
N PHE A 138 -1.33 8.84 9.92
CA PHE A 138 -0.02 8.58 10.51
C PHE A 138 1.14 8.85 9.55
N GLU A 139 1.04 8.38 8.31
CA GLU A 139 2.08 8.62 7.30
C GLU A 139 2.23 10.11 7.01
N PHE A 140 1.12 10.85 6.92
CA PHE A 140 1.16 12.29 6.72
C PHE A 140 1.92 12.99 7.85
N GLU A 141 1.58 12.72 9.11
CA GLU A 141 2.29 13.31 10.25
C GLU A 141 3.77 12.89 10.30
N PHE A 142 4.08 11.66 9.94
CA PHE A 142 5.46 11.17 9.85
C PHE A 142 6.28 11.91 8.79
N TRP A 143 5.74 12.07 7.58
CA TRP A 143 6.46 12.71 6.48
C TRP A 143 6.64 14.23 6.68
N GLU A 144 5.64 14.90 7.24
CA GLU A 144 5.71 16.33 7.58
C GLU A 144 6.57 16.61 8.82
N GLY A 145 7.01 15.57 9.55
CA GLY A 145 7.75 15.73 10.81
C GLY A 145 6.88 16.28 11.94
N GLY A 146 5.57 16.04 11.87
CA GLY A 146 4.58 16.41 12.88
C GLY A 146 4.56 15.50 14.11
N LEU A 147 5.32 14.39 14.08
CA LEU A 147 5.44 13.51 15.24
C LEU A 147 6.12 14.23 16.42
N PRO A 148 5.71 13.94 17.68
CA PRO A 148 6.35 14.51 18.86
C PRO A 148 7.85 14.23 18.89
N ARG A 149 8.65 15.24 19.23
CA ARG A 149 10.10 15.08 19.45
C ARG A 149 10.46 14.67 20.87
N GLU A 150 9.58 14.94 21.82
CA GLU A 150 9.72 14.51 23.21
C GLU A 150 9.59 12.99 23.29
N GLU A 151 10.61 12.28 23.80
CA GLU A 151 10.67 10.82 23.76
C GLU A 151 9.45 10.15 24.42
N GLU A 152 9.03 10.62 25.60
CA GLU A 152 7.86 10.08 26.32
C GLU A 152 6.57 10.21 25.51
N ARG A 153 6.38 11.35 24.82
CA ARG A 153 5.20 11.59 23.99
C ARG A 153 5.26 10.79 22.70
N LEU A 154 6.44 10.67 22.10
CA LEU A 154 6.67 9.87 20.91
C LEU A 154 6.37 8.40 21.21
N GLU A 155 6.85 7.89 22.34
CA GLU A 155 6.60 6.52 22.79
C GLU A 155 5.10 6.29 22.99
N ALA A 156 4.43 7.18 23.75
CA ALA A 156 3.00 7.07 24.00
C ALA A 156 2.17 7.07 22.71
N MET A 157 2.51 7.92 21.73
CA MET A 157 1.82 7.99 20.44
C MET A 157 2.07 6.75 19.59
N LEU A 158 3.31 6.26 19.48
CA LEU A 158 3.63 5.05 18.72
C LEU A 158 2.98 3.81 19.34
N GLU A 159 2.95 3.74 20.67
CA GLU A 159 2.30 2.67 21.41
C GLU A 159 0.78 2.73 21.26
N HIS A 160 0.18 3.92 21.32
CA HIS A 160 -1.24 4.12 21.01
C HIS A 160 -1.58 3.65 19.59
N MET A 161 -0.82 4.06 18.58
CA MET A 161 -1.01 3.61 17.20
C MET A 161 -0.94 2.08 17.08
N ARG A 162 0.04 1.44 17.75
CA ARG A 162 0.17 -0.02 17.77
C ARG A 162 -1.05 -0.70 18.41
N HIS A 163 -1.55 -0.14 19.51
CA HIS A 163 -2.74 -0.63 20.19
C HIS A 163 -3.98 -0.50 19.31
N THR A 164 -4.23 0.67 18.72
CA THR A 164 -5.37 0.91 17.83
C THR A 164 -5.37 -0.04 16.63
N LEU A 165 -4.19 -0.27 16.01
CA LEU A 165 -4.07 -1.27 14.95
C LEU A 165 -4.36 -2.68 15.44
N SER A 166 -3.88 -3.05 16.63
CA SER A 166 -4.13 -4.38 17.20
C SER A 166 -5.62 -4.59 17.51
N GLU A 167 -6.30 -3.57 18.05
CA GLU A 167 -7.74 -3.60 18.31
C GLU A 167 -8.55 -3.75 17.02
N LEU A 168 -8.18 -3.02 15.95
CA LEU A 168 -8.82 -3.18 14.65
C LEU A 168 -8.61 -4.61 14.09
N ALA A 169 -7.45 -5.21 14.34
CA ALA A 169 -7.19 -6.60 13.94
C ALA A 169 -8.06 -7.60 14.71
N ASP A 170 -8.32 -7.36 16.01
CA ASP A 170 -9.20 -8.20 16.82
C ASP A 170 -10.70 -8.04 16.45
N GLN A 171 -11.09 -6.91 15.86
CA GLN A 171 -12.44 -6.71 15.30
C GLN A 171 -12.70 -7.54 14.04
N ALA A 172 -11.64 -7.98 13.34
CA ALA A 172 -11.79 -8.95 12.27
C ALA A 172 -12.30 -10.26 12.89
N PRO A 173 -13.40 -10.85 12.37
CA PRO A 173 -13.80 -12.19 12.78
C PRO A 173 -12.58 -13.11 12.65
N ARG A 174 -12.08 -13.62 13.77
CA ARG A 174 -11.03 -14.63 13.75
C ARG A 174 -11.57 -15.71 12.84
N ARG A 175 -10.89 -15.98 11.73
CA ARG A 175 -11.18 -17.12 10.87
C ARG A 175 -11.23 -18.34 11.79
N GLU A 176 -12.42 -18.73 12.23
CA GLU A 176 -12.64 -20.08 12.65
C GLU A 176 -12.22 -20.88 11.43
N LYS A 177 -11.13 -21.63 11.56
CA LYS A 177 -10.82 -22.73 10.67
C LYS A 177 -11.87 -23.82 10.92
N SER A 178 -13.13 -23.47 10.71
CA SER A 178 -14.24 -24.40 10.66
C SER A 178 -14.27 -24.90 9.23
N TYR A 179 -13.46 -25.93 8.99
CA TYR A 179 -13.72 -26.89 7.92
C TYR A 179 -15.04 -27.65 8.27
N ASN A 180 -16.16 -26.93 8.42
CA ASN A 180 -17.46 -27.55 8.56
C ASN A 180 -18.00 -27.83 7.17
N ARG A 181 -17.59 -29.01 6.73
CA ARG A 181 -18.24 -29.93 5.81
C ARG A 181 -19.68 -30.19 6.29
N SER A 182 -20.56 -29.19 6.23
CA SER A 182 -22.00 -29.39 6.39
C SER A 182 -22.74 -28.46 5.44
N TYR A 183 -23.18 -29.06 4.36
CA TYR A 183 -24.11 -28.48 3.41
C TYR A 183 -25.45 -28.32 4.14
N GLY A 184 -25.90 -27.08 4.31
CA GLY A 184 -27.27 -26.76 4.73
C GLY A 184 -27.49 -26.78 6.24
N ASP A 185 -27.16 -25.67 6.90
CA ASP A 185 -28.01 -25.15 7.97
C ASP A 185 -27.80 -23.65 8.13
N SER A 186 -28.88 -23.01 8.53
CA SER A 186 -29.19 -21.61 8.53
C SER A 186 -28.34 -20.80 9.51
N SER A 187 -27.80 -19.67 9.04
CA SER A 187 -27.64 -18.46 9.87
C SER A 187 -27.85 -17.24 8.99
N SER A 188 -29.11 -17.10 8.58
CA SER A 188 -29.72 -15.81 8.25
C SER A 188 -29.81 -15.03 9.57
N ASN A 189 -28.93 -14.04 9.76
CA ASN A 189 -29.22 -12.79 10.47
C ASN A 189 -27.94 -11.97 10.68
N SER A 190 -27.49 -11.33 9.60
CA SER A 190 -26.89 -10.01 9.68
C SER A 190 -26.93 -9.42 8.27
N TRP A 191 -27.52 -8.23 8.14
CA TRP A 191 -27.66 -7.42 6.92
C TRP A 191 -28.93 -7.61 6.07
N GLU A 192 -30.10 -7.69 6.72
CA GLU A 192 -31.23 -6.86 6.27
C GLU A 192 -30.93 -5.42 6.68
N HIS A 193 -30.24 -4.67 5.81
CA HIS A 193 -30.31 -3.21 5.64
C HIS A 193 -29.06 -2.71 4.90
N ARG A 194 -29.11 -2.80 3.57
CA ARG A 194 -28.88 -1.67 2.66
C ARG A 194 -29.47 -2.11 1.33
N GLN A 195 -30.73 -1.76 1.12
CA GLN A 195 -31.23 -1.52 -0.23
C GLN A 195 -30.40 -0.36 -0.80
N ALA A 196 -29.21 -0.69 -1.31
CA ALA A 196 -28.57 0.15 -2.32
C ALA A 196 -29.54 0.19 -3.50
N GLY A 197 -29.88 1.39 -3.95
CA GLY A 197 -30.81 1.62 -5.06
C GLY A 197 -30.60 0.60 -6.18
N ALA A 198 -31.70 -0.04 -6.56
CA ALA A 198 -31.76 -1.23 -7.41
C ALA A 198 -30.87 -1.11 -8.67
N MET A 199 -29.64 -1.61 -8.59
CA MET A 199 -28.89 -1.92 -9.80
C MET A 199 -29.60 -3.07 -10.49
N SER A 200 -30.01 -2.87 -11.75
CA SER A 200 -30.67 -3.91 -12.53
C SER A 200 -29.73 -5.11 -12.69
N TYR A 201 -30.27 -6.32 -12.68
CA TYR A 201 -29.47 -7.55 -12.80
C TYR A 201 -28.59 -7.56 -14.07
N HIS A 202 -29.06 -6.88 -15.13
CA HIS A 202 -28.33 -6.64 -16.37
C HIS A 202 -27.01 -5.87 -16.15
N VAL A 203 -27.02 -4.83 -15.31
CA VAL A 203 -25.81 -4.08 -14.93
C VAL A 203 -24.84 -4.96 -14.14
N LEU A 204 -25.35 -5.81 -13.24
CA LEU A 204 -24.53 -6.72 -12.43
C LEU A 204 -23.74 -7.74 -13.27
N ILE A 205 -24.34 -8.25 -14.35
CA ILE A 205 -23.71 -9.24 -15.22
C ILE A 205 -23.01 -8.63 -16.45
N GLY A 206 -23.05 -7.29 -16.59
CA GLY A 206 -22.52 -6.58 -17.75
C GLY A 206 -23.25 -6.90 -19.06
N ALA A 207 -24.56 -7.17 -18.99
CA ALA A 207 -25.42 -7.38 -20.15
C ALA A 207 -26.25 -6.10 -20.44
N PRO A 208 -26.57 -5.82 -21.71
CA PRO A 208 -27.51 -4.74 -22.04
C PRO A 208 -28.91 -5.06 -21.49
N GLU A 209 -29.69 -4.03 -21.15
CA GLU A 209 -31.05 -4.20 -20.60
C GLU A 209 -32.04 -4.84 -21.60
N GLU A 210 -31.70 -4.85 -22.90
CA GLU A 210 -32.45 -5.50 -23.99
C GLU A 210 -31.99 -6.94 -24.29
N ALA A 211 -31.14 -7.54 -23.44
CA ALA A 211 -30.58 -8.86 -23.69
C ALA A 211 -31.65 -9.97 -23.63
N ASP A 212 -31.63 -10.88 -24.61
CA ASP A 212 -32.49 -12.08 -24.60
C ASP A 212 -32.10 -13.02 -23.45
N ASP A 213 -33.05 -13.80 -22.93
CA ASP A 213 -32.85 -14.72 -21.79
C ASP A 213 -31.68 -15.70 -22.03
N LYS A 214 -31.46 -16.10 -23.30
CA LYS A 214 -30.32 -16.93 -23.68
C LYS A 214 -28.98 -16.21 -23.50
N GLN A 215 -28.93 -14.91 -23.74
CA GLN A 215 -27.74 -14.08 -23.58
C GLN A 215 -27.46 -13.81 -22.09
N VAL A 216 -28.50 -13.51 -21.30
CA VAL A 216 -28.41 -13.34 -19.85
C VAL A 216 -27.85 -14.60 -19.19
N ARG A 217 -28.36 -15.79 -19.54
CA ARG A 217 -27.86 -17.08 -19.03
C ARG A 217 -26.40 -17.35 -19.43
N LYS A 218 -26.03 -17.02 -20.67
CA LYS A 218 -24.67 -17.24 -21.19
C LYS A 218 -23.66 -16.35 -20.46
N GLN A 219 -23.99 -15.07 -20.25
CA GLN A 219 -23.11 -14.14 -19.53
C GLN A 219 -23.02 -14.49 -18.05
N SER A 220 -24.15 -14.81 -17.41
CA SER A 220 -24.18 -15.25 -16.02
C SER A 220 -23.32 -16.50 -15.79
N LYS A 221 -23.40 -17.49 -16.67
CA LYS A 221 -22.57 -18.70 -16.61
C LYS A 221 -21.08 -18.42 -16.82
N LYS A 222 -20.75 -17.48 -17.72
CA LYS A 222 -19.36 -17.05 -17.95
C LYS A 222 -18.80 -16.36 -16.71
N LEU A 223 -19.58 -15.46 -16.10
CA LEU A 223 -19.20 -14.72 -14.91
C LEU A 223 -19.04 -15.65 -13.71
N LEU A 224 -19.97 -16.58 -13.48
CA LEU A 224 -19.86 -17.59 -12.42
C LEU A 224 -18.66 -18.51 -12.60
N LYS A 225 -18.30 -18.88 -13.84
CA LYS A 225 -17.09 -19.68 -14.08
C LYS A 225 -15.81 -18.90 -13.77
N LEU A 226 -15.77 -17.60 -14.07
CA LEU A 226 -14.62 -16.74 -13.77
C LEU A 226 -14.48 -16.45 -12.27
N LEU A 227 -15.60 -16.32 -11.58
CA LEU A 227 -15.63 -16.07 -10.14
C LEU A 227 -15.51 -17.35 -9.32
N HIS A 228 -15.45 -18.53 -9.96
CA HIS A 228 -15.40 -19.80 -9.24
C HIS A 228 -14.11 -19.92 -8.41
N PRO A 229 -14.20 -20.29 -7.12
CA PRO A 229 -13.04 -20.43 -6.23
C PRO A 229 -11.98 -21.40 -6.74
N ASP A 230 -12.41 -22.51 -7.36
CA ASP A 230 -11.50 -23.51 -7.97
C ASP A 230 -10.67 -22.97 -9.14
N HIS A 231 -11.01 -21.80 -9.66
CA HIS A 231 -10.25 -21.11 -10.71
C HIS A 231 -9.52 -19.86 -10.18
N GLY A 232 -9.39 -19.72 -8.85
CA GLY A 232 -8.80 -18.56 -8.20
C GLY A 232 -9.76 -17.36 -8.08
N GLY A 233 -11.05 -17.57 -8.33
CA GLY A 233 -12.10 -16.55 -8.21
C GLY A 233 -12.55 -16.32 -6.76
N SER A 234 -13.29 -15.24 -6.54
CA SER A 234 -13.82 -14.90 -5.22
C SER A 234 -15.10 -15.68 -4.92
N ALA A 235 -15.06 -16.56 -3.91
CA ALA A 235 -16.22 -17.31 -3.42
C ALA A 235 -17.39 -16.40 -3.04
N TYR A 236 -17.09 -15.23 -2.47
CA TYR A 236 -18.08 -14.23 -2.12
C TYR A 236 -18.79 -13.64 -3.35
N LEU A 237 -18.03 -13.24 -4.37
CA LEU A 237 -18.62 -12.70 -5.61
C LEU A 237 -19.40 -13.78 -6.36
N PHE A 238 -18.92 -15.03 -6.32
CA PHE A 238 -19.63 -16.17 -6.87
C PHE A 238 -21.00 -16.36 -6.21
N ASP A 239 -21.05 -16.38 -4.88
CA ASP A 239 -22.31 -16.55 -4.13
C ASP A 239 -23.27 -15.37 -4.33
N TRP A 240 -22.73 -14.16 -4.42
CA TRP A 240 -23.53 -12.96 -4.68
C TRP A 240 -24.16 -12.98 -6.09
N VAL A 241 -23.36 -13.24 -7.13
CA VAL A 241 -23.85 -13.35 -8.53
C VAL A 241 -24.81 -14.53 -8.68
N LYS A 242 -24.58 -15.63 -7.96
CA LYS A 242 -25.46 -16.80 -7.96
C LYS A 242 -26.81 -16.48 -7.33
N LYS A 243 -26.84 -15.85 -6.14
CA LYS A 243 -28.08 -15.39 -5.50
C LYS A 243 -28.87 -14.42 -6.38
N ALA A 244 -28.17 -13.51 -7.06
CA ALA A 244 -28.81 -12.57 -7.97
C ALA A 244 -29.36 -13.26 -9.24
N TYR A 245 -28.66 -14.26 -9.78
CA TYR A 245 -29.16 -15.10 -10.89
C TYR A 245 -30.39 -15.90 -10.49
N ASP A 246 -30.36 -16.52 -9.30
CA ASP A 246 -31.47 -17.30 -8.79
C ASP A 246 -32.72 -16.41 -8.61
N ALA A 247 -32.55 -15.20 -8.06
CA ALA A 247 -33.62 -14.20 -7.94
C ALA A 247 -34.14 -13.70 -9.30
N TYR A 248 -33.27 -13.46 -10.29
CA TYR A 248 -33.67 -13.13 -11.66
C TYR A 248 -34.47 -14.27 -12.29
N SER A 249 -33.98 -15.51 -12.15
CA SER A 249 -34.61 -16.70 -12.72
C SER A 249 -35.97 -17.02 -12.12
N ALA A 250 -36.15 -16.73 -10.82
CA ALA A 250 -37.42 -16.86 -10.11
C ALA A 250 -38.43 -15.78 -10.53
N ASN A 251 -37.97 -14.56 -10.79
CA ASN A 251 -38.81 -13.50 -11.37
C ASN A 251 -39.06 -13.69 -12.88
N SER A 252 -38.27 -14.50 -13.57
CA SER A 252 -38.40 -14.79 -15.01
C SER A 252 -39.09 -16.13 -15.34
N GLY A 253 -39.88 -16.72 -14.42
CA GLY A 253 -40.82 -17.81 -14.79
C GLY A 253 -41.55 -18.49 -13.61
N PRO A 254 -42.87 -18.78 -13.73
CA PRO A 254 -43.50 -19.28 -14.96
C PRO A 254 -44.79 -18.54 -15.38
N ASP A 255 -44.68 -17.57 -16.29
CA ASP A 255 -45.78 -17.22 -17.20
C ASP A 255 -45.46 -17.78 -18.58
N LYS A 256 -45.88 -19.04 -18.80
CA LYS A 256 -46.14 -19.71 -20.11
C LYS A 256 -46.20 -21.24 -19.93
N LYS A 257 -47.25 -21.72 -19.28
CA LYS A 257 -47.75 -23.10 -19.51
C LYS A 257 -49.21 -23.20 -19.05
N GLY A 258 -50.14 -22.80 -19.91
CA GLY A 258 -51.56 -22.84 -19.55
C GLY A 258 -52.60 -22.56 -20.63
N GLU A 259 -52.26 -22.17 -21.86
CA GLU A 259 -53.26 -22.12 -22.96
C GLU A 259 -52.85 -23.07 -24.08
N ARG A 260 -53.28 -24.32 -23.96
CA ARG A 260 -53.48 -25.19 -25.11
C ARG A 260 -54.89 -25.75 -25.07
N SER A 261 -55.75 -25.05 -25.81
CA SER A 261 -56.82 -25.64 -26.63
C SER A 261 -57.93 -26.39 -25.91
N ALA A 262 -58.91 -25.64 -25.39
CA ALA A 262 -60.28 -26.11 -25.24
C ALA A 262 -61.08 -25.71 -26.49
N GLU A 263 -60.86 -26.38 -27.63
CA GLU A 263 -61.81 -26.35 -28.76
C GLU A 263 -61.51 -27.47 -29.75
N ARG A 264 -62.16 -28.62 -29.53
CA ARG A 264 -62.63 -29.56 -30.57
C ARG A 264 -63.24 -30.79 -29.87
N ARG A 265 -64.55 -30.71 -29.66
CA ARG A 265 -65.52 -31.82 -29.65
C ARG A 265 -66.92 -31.22 -29.43
N GLN A 266 -67.50 -30.77 -30.52
CA GLN A 266 -68.91 -31.03 -30.84
C GLN A 266 -68.90 -31.75 -32.19
#